data_AF-A0A2N8ZKY4-F1
#
_entry.id   AF-A0A2N8ZKY4-F1
#
_cell.length_a   1.000
_cell.length_b   1.000
_cell.length_c   1.000
_cell.angle_alpha   90.00
_cell.angle_beta   90.00
_cell.angle_gamma   90.00
#
_symmetry.space_group_name_H-M   'P 1'
#
loop_
_entity.id
_entity.type
_entity.pdbx_description
1 polymer ?
#
loop_
_entity_poly.entity_id
_entity_poly.type
_entity_poly.pdbx_seq_one_letter_code
_entity_poly.pdbx_strand_id
1 'polypeptide(L)'
;MMQDFIKIKLNRLAVNIPERPFGNSINNLGKITADLNRLSTEAGTDNEKYKTAWKQVITTLKVKQSLLDVIKSKLEIRALSFALSSPMKSAIKVTPALLERIDQITHNKPGNLFIESLFQYYLNEFNSIYDLELVSNWLVDAREFRDLNSASDRDLISPSGPKWLAESAIKRGLDFDQLVSHLNLDKFKSGQFMELAQRTYYVEQLKTIPLNEPNDLLIEVQKPEVFNARFNDTDLLGHQILNILIERSPTDNIHESWLNVIMAIAGDPRIPTTHHRYIKWWSRIASSHIARVRGWLSRLDLKLFLEALEDFSNSSFDPEMKRMYPSRKRFLEGLYDKKLISNTRLYMSRQMSEYLKRNYKAEHLPNFSIIKDNDKSIIYVDLGSAHLVEGSHSCYLWVYDSLDPSATVYDYNKNLETYSGLTAGLNRKMQLMGHGATAKITHSPANFSWQRKAIDELNYLDVDVNMKDVLINKDYSRYVRMFGVD
;
A
#
# COMPACT_ATOMS: atom_id res chain seq x y z
N MET A 1 22.07 59.28 54.78
CA MET A 1 20.65 59.10 54.46
C MET A 1 20.58 58.10 53.31
N MET A 2 20.24 56.85 53.63
CA MET A 2 20.07 55.76 52.66
C MET A 2 18.85 56.06 51.79
N GLN A 3 19.01 56.05 50.47
CA GLN A 3 17.91 55.82 49.54
C GLN A 3 18.03 54.39 49.04
N ASP A 4 17.13 53.54 49.52
CA ASP A 4 16.97 52.16 49.10
C ASP A 4 16.61 52.11 47.61
N PHE A 5 17.48 51.50 46.80
CA PHE A 5 17.14 51.10 45.45
C PHE A 5 16.27 49.84 45.51
N ILE A 6 14.97 50.01 45.28
CA ILE A 6 14.05 48.89 45.06
C ILE A 6 14.45 48.19 43.76
N LYS A 7 15.11 47.04 43.87
CA LYS A 7 15.32 46.11 42.75
C LYS A 7 14.00 45.41 42.44
N ILE A 8 13.30 45.86 41.41
CA ILE A 8 12.15 45.15 40.84
C ILE A 8 12.66 43.92 40.10
N LYS A 9 12.45 42.72 40.66
CA LYS A 9 12.64 41.44 39.95
C LYS A 9 11.46 41.22 39.00
N LEU A 10 11.59 41.73 37.77
CA LEU A 10 10.69 41.40 36.67
C LEU A 10 11.07 40.02 36.10
N ASN A 11 10.49 38.95 36.64
CA ASN A 11 10.73 37.59 36.13
C ASN A 11 9.99 37.30 34.82
N ARG A 12 8.95 38.09 34.47
CA ARG A 12 8.25 38.05 33.17
C ARG A 12 7.65 39.42 32.85
N LEU A 13 7.88 39.92 31.63
CA LEU A 13 7.12 41.03 31.05
C LEU A 13 5.77 40.48 30.57
N ALA A 14 4.67 41.00 31.12
CA ALA A 14 3.33 40.75 30.60
C ALA A 14 3.15 41.57 29.31
N VAL A 15 3.67 41.06 28.19
CA VAL A 15 3.40 41.62 26.87
C VAL A 15 2.06 41.08 26.40
N ASN A 16 1.05 41.95 26.36
CA ASN A 16 -0.24 41.60 25.76
C ASN A 16 -0.13 41.70 24.24
N ILE A 17 0.30 40.60 23.59
CA ILE A 17 0.31 40.50 22.14
C ILE A 17 -1.13 40.18 21.71
N PRO A 18 -1.78 41.04 20.91
CA PRO A 18 -3.14 40.77 20.43
C PRO A 18 -3.17 39.42 19.69
N GLU A 19 -4.28 38.69 19.77
CA GLU A 19 -4.42 37.31 19.23
C GLU A 19 -4.00 37.18 17.74
N ARG A 20 -4.01 38.28 16.99
CA ARG A 20 -3.56 38.35 15.58
C ARG A 20 -2.73 39.61 15.33
N PRO A 21 -1.47 39.68 15.79
CA PRO A 21 -0.67 40.90 15.69
C PRO A 21 -0.38 41.30 14.24
N PHE A 22 -0.46 40.35 13.31
CA PHE A 22 -0.26 40.55 11.87
C PHE A 22 -1.50 40.23 11.02
N GLY A 23 -2.67 39.99 11.63
CA GLY A 23 -3.85 39.50 10.90
C GLY A 23 -4.29 40.43 9.75
N ASN A 24 -4.25 41.74 9.97
CA ASN A 24 -4.55 42.73 8.93
C ASN A 24 -3.48 42.76 7.82
N SER A 25 -2.21 42.62 8.18
CA SER A 25 -1.11 42.57 7.21
C SER A 25 -1.15 41.31 6.35
N ILE A 26 -1.48 40.16 6.94
CA ILE A 26 -1.66 38.88 6.23
C ILE A 26 -2.84 38.96 5.26
N ASN A 27 -3.97 39.55 5.69
CA ASN A 27 -5.13 39.75 4.83
C ASN A 27 -4.83 40.74 3.68
N ASN A 28 -4.08 41.81 3.94
CA ASN A 28 -3.66 42.76 2.91
C ASN A 28 -2.68 42.13 1.92
N LEU A 29 -1.72 41.33 2.39
CA LEU A 29 -0.83 40.54 1.53
C LEU A 29 -1.61 39.54 0.67
N GLY A 30 -2.61 38.87 1.25
CA GLY A 30 -3.51 37.97 0.51
C GLY A 30 -4.28 38.70 -0.59
N LYS A 31 -4.83 39.90 -0.29
CA LYS A 31 -5.51 40.74 -1.28
C LYS A 31 -4.57 41.22 -2.38
N ILE A 32 -3.40 41.76 -2.03
CA ILE A 32 -2.40 42.22 -3.00
C ILE A 32 -1.93 41.05 -3.87
N THR A 33 -1.72 39.87 -3.31
CA THR A 33 -1.36 38.66 -4.08
C THR A 33 -2.48 38.25 -5.02
N ALA A 34 -3.74 38.31 -4.58
CA ALA A 34 -4.90 38.03 -5.44
C ALA A 34 -5.06 39.07 -6.56
N ASP A 35 -4.89 40.35 -6.25
CA ASP A 35 -4.93 41.44 -7.24
C ASP A 35 -3.77 41.37 -8.22
N LEU A 36 -2.57 40.99 -7.77
CA LEU A 36 -1.41 40.81 -8.63
C LEU A 36 -1.54 39.57 -9.52
N ASN A 37 -2.14 38.49 -9.01
CA ASN A 37 -2.52 37.32 -9.81
C ASN A 37 -3.60 37.68 -10.84
N ARG A 38 -4.61 38.48 -10.47
CA ARG A 38 -5.67 38.96 -11.36
C ARG A 38 -5.13 39.89 -12.43
N LEU A 39 -4.29 40.85 -12.07
CA LEU A 39 -3.60 41.73 -13.02
C LEU A 39 -2.65 40.93 -13.92
N SER A 40 -1.98 39.90 -13.41
CA SER A 40 -1.13 39.02 -14.22
C SER A 40 -1.92 38.18 -15.23
N THR A 41 -3.15 37.77 -14.91
CA THR A 41 -4.03 37.02 -15.84
C THR A 41 -4.78 37.93 -16.81
N GLU A 42 -5.13 39.16 -16.40
CA GLU A 42 -5.82 40.16 -17.22
C GLU A 42 -4.85 41.00 -18.09
N ALA A 43 -3.56 41.06 -17.73
CA ALA A 43 -2.55 41.80 -18.49
C ALA A 43 -2.39 41.25 -19.92
N GLY A 44 -2.83 42.03 -20.90
CA GLY A 44 -2.69 41.73 -22.33
C GLY A 44 -3.68 40.71 -22.90
N THR A 45 -4.66 40.25 -22.11
CA THR A 45 -5.73 39.34 -22.56
C THR A 45 -7.05 40.06 -22.85
N ASP A 46 -7.24 41.28 -22.36
CA ASP A 46 -8.47 42.08 -22.59
C ASP A 46 -8.42 42.97 -23.85
N ASN A 47 -7.47 42.73 -24.75
CA ASN A 47 -7.38 43.41 -26.04
C ASN A 47 -8.16 42.63 -27.12
N GLU A 48 -9.00 43.30 -27.90
CA GLU A 48 -9.75 42.72 -29.03
C GLU A 48 -8.86 41.96 -30.03
N LYS A 49 -7.62 42.42 -30.25
CA LYS A 49 -6.65 41.71 -31.09
C LYS A 49 -6.27 40.36 -30.50
N TYR A 50 -6.09 40.27 -29.19
CA TYR A 50 -5.80 39.00 -28.51
C TYR A 50 -7.03 38.09 -28.53
N LYS A 51 -8.23 38.61 -28.24
CA LYS A 51 -9.48 37.83 -28.31
C LYS A 51 -9.68 37.21 -29.69
N THR A 52 -9.33 37.95 -30.74
CA THR A 52 -9.34 37.48 -32.13
C THR A 52 -8.33 36.35 -32.36
N ALA A 53 -7.06 36.55 -31.96
CA ALA A 53 -6.02 35.53 -32.06
C ALA A 53 -6.38 34.24 -31.30
N TRP A 54 -6.90 34.38 -30.06
CA TRP A 54 -7.40 33.26 -29.27
C TRP A 54 -8.53 32.50 -29.97
N LYS A 55 -9.54 33.22 -30.49
CA LYS A 55 -10.65 32.61 -31.23
C LYS A 55 -10.17 31.84 -32.45
N GLN A 56 -9.19 32.37 -33.18
CA GLN A 56 -8.60 31.67 -34.34
C GLN A 56 -7.89 30.39 -33.91
N VAL A 57 -6.95 30.45 -32.96
CA VAL A 57 -6.21 29.27 -32.47
C VAL A 57 -7.16 28.18 -31.99
N ILE A 58 -8.14 28.53 -31.16
CA ILE A 58 -9.11 27.56 -30.62
C ILE A 58 -10.01 26.97 -31.72
N THR A 59 -10.42 27.77 -32.70
CA THR A 59 -11.24 27.27 -33.82
C THR A 59 -10.45 26.27 -34.65
N THR A 60 -9.18 26.57 -34.97
CA THR A 60 -8.28 25.67 -35.70
C THR A 60 -8.09 24.34 -34.96
N LEU A 61 -7.90 24.36 -33.64
CA LEU A 61 -7.80 23.15 -32.83
C LEU A 61 -9.10 22.32 -32.85
N LYS A 62 -10.27 22.96 -32.77
CA LYS A 62 -11.57 22.27 -32.84
C LYS A 62 -11.83 21.60 -34.18
N VAL A 63 -11.42 22.23 -35.28
CA VAL A 63 -11.58 21.71 -36.64
C VAL A 63 -10.41 20.80 -37.05
N LYS A 64 -9.45 20.53 -36.14
CA LYS A 64 -8.26 19.68 -36.37
C LYS A 64 -7.40 20.13 -37.56
N GLN A 65 -7.34 21.43 -37.80
CA GLN A 65 -6.50 22.04 -38.83
C GLN A 65 -5.08 22.32 -38.28
N SER A 66 -4.13 22.58 -39.18
CA SER A 66 -2.74 22.87 -38.82
C SER A 66 -2.61 24.22 -38.10
N LEU A 67 -1.89 24.26 -36.98
CA LEU A 67 -1.55 25.51 -36.30
C LEU A 67 -0.62 26.40 -37.13
N LEU A 68 0.14 25.84 -38.07
CA LEU A 68 1.05 26.59 -38.95
C LEU A 68 0.33 27.68 -39.74
N ASP A 69 -0.92 27.41 -40.14
CA ASP A 69 -1.70 28.32 -40.97
C ASP A 69 -2.20 29.56 -40.19
N VAL A 70 -2.19 29.49 -38.85
CA VAL A 70 -2.73 30.52 -37.95
C VAL A 70 -1.64 31.27 -37.19
N ILE A 71 -0.56 30.61 -36.79
CA ILE A 71 0.53 31.27 -36.05
C ILE A 71 1.33 32.18 -37.00
N LYS A 72 1.02 33.49 -36.96
CA LYS A 72 1.63 34.50 -37.85
C LYS A 72 2.29 35.66 -37.11
N SER A 73 1.96 35.88 -35.84
CA SER A 73 2.52 36.96 -35.03
C SER A 73 2.70 36.54 -33.57
N LYS A 74 3.31 37.44 -32.79
CA LYS A 74 3.50 37.26 -31.34
C LYS A 74 2.18 37.15 -30.58
N LEU A 75 1.07 37.69 -31.11
CA LEU A 75 -0.25 37.57 -30.48
C LEU A 75 -0.79 36.15 -30.56
N GLU A 76 -0.67 35.47 -31.70
CA GLU A 76 -1.11 34.08 -31.83
C GLU A 76 -0.19 33.13 -31.04
N ILE A 77 1.11 33.43 -30.93
CA ILE A 77 2.03 32.67 -30.04
C ILE A 77 1.59 32.81 -28.58
N ARG A 78 1.21 34.02 -28.15
CA ARG A 78 0.65 34.24 -26.81
C ARG A 78 -0.63 33.43 -26.61
N ALA A 79 -1.55 33.45 -27.58
CA ALA A 79 -2.77 32.64 -27.54
C ALA A 79 -2.46 31.14 -27.48
N LEU A 80 -1.49 30.66 -28.25
CA LEU A 80 -1.02 29.27 -28.19
C LEU A 80 -0.46 28.91 -26.81
N SER A 81 0.26 29.82 -26.15
CA SER A 81 0.79 29.62 -24.79
C SER A 81 -0.34 29.29 -23.82
N PHE A 82 -1.42 30.09 -23.84
CA PHE A 82 -2.61 29.81 -23.04
C PHE A 82 -3.31 28.50 -23.44
N ALA A 83 -3.30 28.14 -24.73
CA ALA A 83 -3.92 26.91 -25.20
C ALA A 83 -3.17 25.66 -24.71
N LEU A 84 -1.84 25.69 -24.67
CA LEU A 84 -0.95 24.65 -24.12
C LEU A 84 -1.21 24.36 -22.63
N SER A 85 -1.68 25.37 -21.88
CA SER A 85 -2.04 25.25 -20.47
C SER A 85 -3.55 25.01 -20.23
N SER A 86 -4.34 24.88 -21.30
CA SER A 86 -5.81 24.72 -21.24
C SER A 86 -6.24 23.25 -21.38
N PRO A 87 -7.53 22.93 -21.16
CA PRO A 87 -8.08 21.60 -21.48
C PRO A 87 -7.92 21.18 -22.95
N MET A 88 -7.65 22.11 -23.87
CA MET A 88 -7.42 21.81 -25.29
C MET A 88 -6.00 21.30 -25.59
N LYS A 89 -5.10 21.24 -24.60
CA LYS A 89 -3.70 20.84 -24.79
C LYS A 89 -3.53 19.49 -25.51
N SER A 90 -4.40 18.52 -25.24
CA SER A 90 -4.35 17.19 -25.87
C SER A 90 -4.65 17.21 -27.39
N ALA A 91 -5.27 18.27 -27.90
CA ALA A 91 -5.49 18.48 -29.33
C ALA A 91 -4.29 19.15 -30.03
N ILE A 92 -3.32 19.65 -29.26
CA ILE A 92 -2.15 20.36 -29.79
C ILE A 92 -1.07 19.34 -30.11
N LYS A 93 -0.54 19.40 -31.34
CA LYS A 93 0.69 18.70 -31.73
C LYS A 93 1.77 19.73 -31.94
N VAL A 94 2.76 19.74 -31.05
CA VAL A 94 3.97 20.56 -31.21
C VAL A 94 4.88 19.84 -32.19
N THR A 95 5.01 20.40 -33.40
CA THR A 95 5.83 19.84 -34.47
C THR A 95 7.10 20.69 -34.69
N PRO A 96 8.15 20.14 -35.31
CA PRO A 96 9.35 20.90 -35.62
C PRO A 96 9.07 22.17 -36.44
N ALA A 97 8.19 22.05 -37.46
CA ALA A 97 7.77 23.19 -38.27
C ALA A 97 7.05 24.28 -37.46
N LEU A 98 6.31 23.91 -36.40
CA LEU A 98 5.64 24.88 -35.54
C LEU A 98 6.66 25.65 -34.69
N LEU A 99 7.66 24.96 -34.15
CA LEU A 99 8.73 25.59 -33.38
C LEU A 99 9.59 26.50 -34.26
N GLU A 100 9.95 26.06 -35.46
CA GLU A 100 10.67 26.89 -36.43
C GLU A 100 9.88 28.16 -36.79
N ARG A 101 8.55 28.03 -36.99
CA ARG A 101 7.67 29.18 -37.24
C ARG A 101 7.68 30.17 -36.08
N ILE A 102 7.72 29.69 -34.85
CA ILE A 102 7.80 30.52 -33.64
C ILE A 102 9.14 31.25 -33.57
N ASP A 103 10.23 30.56 -33.87
CA ASP A 103 11.57 31.13 -33.92
C ASP A 103 11.68 32.24 -34.98
N GLN A 104 11.14 32.02 -36.18
CA GLN A 104 11.08 33.03 -37.23
C GLN A 104 10.33 34.30 -36.79
N ILE A 105 9.17 34.16 -36.13
CA ILE A 105 8.35 35.28 -35.66
C ILE A 105 8.99 36.01 -34.47
N THR A 106 9.74 35.28 -33.64
CA THR A 106 10.34 35.82 -32.41
C THR A 106 11.81 36.19 -32.57
N HIS A 107 12.40 35.96 -33.74
CA HIS A 107 13.82 36.11 -34.04
C HIS A 107 14.70 35.29 -33.08
N ASN A 108 14.38 33.98 -32.95
CA ASN A 108 15.04 33.02 -32.07
C ASN A 108 15.03 33.43 -30.58
N LYS A 109 14.08 34.29 -30.19
CA LYS A 109 13.95 34.79 -28.81
C LYS A 109 12.50 34.62 -28.31
N PRO A 110 11.99 33.39 -28.18
CA PRO A 110 10.62 33.12 -27.72
C PRO A 110 10.36 33.77 -26.35
N GLY A 111 9.13 34.18 -26.09
CA GLY A 111 8.77 34.85 -24.83
C GLY A 111 8.70 33.87 -23.65
N ASN A 112 9.04 34.33 -22.44
CA ASN A 112 9.04 33.51 -21.22
C ASN A 112 7.69 32.80 -20.99
N LEU A 113 6.56 33.47 -21.27
CA LEU A 113 5.24 32.87 -21.17
C LEU A 113 5.10 31.62 -22.06
N PHE A 114 5.57 31.69 -23.31
CA PHE A 114 5.48 30.56 -24.22
C PHE A 114 6.39 29.41 -23.77
N ILE A 115 7.61 29.72 -23.34
CA ILE A 115 8.58 28.73 -22.85
C ILE A 115 8.02 27.99 -21.64
N GLU A 116 7.49 28.71 -20.64
CA GLU A 116 6.91 28.11 -19.44
C GLU A 116 5.64 27.30 -19.77
N SER A 117 4.77 27.81 -20.64
CA SER A 117 3.60 27.05 -21.11
C SER A 117 3.99 25.78 -21.88
N LEU A 118 5.07 25.82 -22.68
CA LEU A 118 5.57 24.65 -23.39
C LEU A 118 6.24 23.66 -22.43
N PHE A 119 6.97 24.12 -21.42
CA PHE A 119 7.53 23.26 -20.37
C PHE A 119 6.43 22.57 -19.56
N GLN A 120 5.38 23.31 -19.17
CA GLN A 120 4.22 22.72 -18.53
C GLN A 120 3.50 21.71 -19.44
N TYR A 121 3.36 22.00 -20.73
CA TYR A 121 2.82 21.05 -21.70
C TYR A 121 3.72 19.80 -21.80
N TYR A 122 5.04 19.99 -21.85
CA TYR A 122 6.04 18.93 -21.93
C TYR A 122 5.91 17.95 -20.76
N LEU A 123 5.84 18.46 -19.53
CA LEU A 123 5.68 17.62 -18.35
C LEU A 123 4.31 16.93 -18.28
N ASN A 124 3.27 17.58 -18.78
CA ASN A 124 1.91 17.05 -18.72
C ASN A 124 1.60 16.01 -19.80
N GLU A 125 2.05 16.24 -21.03
CA GLU A 125 1.70 15.45 -22.22
C GLU A 125 2.89 14.66 -22.77
N PHE A 126 3.92 14.43 -21.95
CA PHE A 126 5.21 13.82 -22.31
C PHE A 126 5.12 12.61 -23.27
N ASN A 127 4.23 11.65 -23.00
CA ASN A 127 4.09 10.44 -23.81
C ASN A 127 3.39 10.69 -25.16
N SER A 128 2.74 11.83 -25.34
CA SER A 128 1.96 12.21 -26.51
C SER A 128 2.68 13.20 -27.43
N ILE A 129 3.89 13.62 -27.07
CA ILE A 129 4.71 14.55 -27.86
C ILE A 129 5.23 13.81 -29.10
N TYR A 130 5.00 14.41 -30.28
CA TYR A 130 5.29 13.78 -31.57
C TYR A 130 6.79 13.50 -31.80
N ASP A 131 7.64 14.48 -31.50
CA ASP A 131 9.09 14.38 -31.61
C ASP A 131 9.72 14.87 -30.30
N LEU A 132 9.79 13.96 -29.34
CA LEU A 132 10.18 14.28 -27.98
C LEU A 132 11.63 14.78 -27.89
N GLU A 133 12.54 14.23 -28.71
CA GLU A 133 13.95 14.61 -28.71
C GLU A 133 14.13 16.04 -29.23
N LEU A 134 13.50 16.37 -30.38
CA LEU A 134 13.58 17.71 -30.93
C LEU A 134 12.92 18.76 -30.02
N VAL A 135 11.73 18.46 -29.50
CA VAL A 135 11.04 19.37 -28.57
C VAL A 135 11.86 19.57 -27.28
N SER A 136 12.52 18.52 -26.79
CA SER A 136 13.41 18.61 -25.62
C SER A 136 14.57 19.56 -25.89
N ASN A 137 15.31 19.36 -26.99
CA ASN A 137 16.45 20.19 -27.37
C ASN A 137 16.05 21.65 -27.57
N TRP A 138 14.96 21.89 -28.32
CA TRP A 138 14.45 23.24 -28.53
C TRP A 138 14.10 23.95 -27.23
N LEU A 139 13.45 23.23 -26.30
CA LEU A 139 13.03 23.80 -25.02
C LEU A 139 14.23 24.12 -24.12
N VAL A 140 15.25 23.27 -24.09
CA VAL A 140 16.51 23.54 -23.40
C VAL A 140 17.17 24.80 -23.96
N ASP A 141 17.36 24.86 -25.29
CA ASP A 141 18.01 26.00 -25.95
C ASP A 141 17.24 27.31 -25.70
N ALA A 142 15.90 27.27 -25.78
CA ALA A 142 15.05 28.43 -25.51
C ALA A 142 15.14 28.91 -24.06
N ARG A 143 15.29 27.99 -23.09
CA ARG A 143 15.47 28.31 -21.67
C ARG A 143 16.86 28.87 -21.39
N GLU A 144 17.91 28.28 -21.96
CA GLU A 144 19.29 28.77 -21.87
C GLU A 144 19.39 30.21 -22.43
N PHE A 145 18.78 30.46 -23.60
CA PHE A 145 18.79 31.80 -24.22
C PHE A 145 18.07 32.89 -23.42
N ARG A 146 17.21 32.50 -22.47
CA ARG A 146 16.44 33.41 -21.59
C ARG A 146 16.95 33.44 -20.16
N ASP A 147 18.09 32.81 -19.88
CA ASP A 147 18.64 32.65 -18.53
C ASP A 147 17.63 32.02 -17.56
N LEU A 148 16.78 31.11 -18.07
CA LEU A 148 15.78 30.35 -17.30
C LEU A 148 16.27 28.94 -16.97
N ASN A 149 17.44 28.54 -17.46
CA ASN A 149 17.96 27.20 -17.34
C ASN A 149 18.41 26.86 -15.91
N SER A 150 18.17 25.62 -15.49
CA SER A 150 18.83 25.03 -14.32
C SER A 150 19.99 24.13 -14.75
N ALA A 151 20.92 23.84 -13.83
CA ALA A 151 22.01 22.90 -14.08
C ALA A 151 21.53 21.48 -14.45
N SER A 152 20.25 21.16 -14.17
CA SER A 152 19.65 19.85 -14.44
C SER A 152 18.82 19.82 -15.73
N ASP A 153 18.65 20.95 -16.44
CA ASP A 153 17.69 21.04 -17.55
C ASP A 153 18.01 20.07 -18.70
N ARG A 154 19.29 19.89 -19.04
CA ARG A 154 19.71 18.98 -20.12
C ARG A 154 19.39 17.51 -19.82
N ASP A 155 19.46 17.13 -18.56
CA ASP A 155 19.12 15.78 -18.15
C ASP A 155 17.60 15.62 -17.99
N LEU A 156 16.95 16.58 -17.33
CA LEU A 156 15.52 16.58 -17.01
C LEU A 156 14.64 16.72 -18.26
N ILE A 157 14.98 17.66 -19.14
CA ILE A 157 14.25 17.92 -20.39
C ILE A 157 14.92 17.08 -21.47
N SER A 158 14.69 15.77 -21.39
CA SER A 158 15.17 14.79 -22.37
C SER A 158 14.19 13.61 -22.47
N PRO A 159 14.26 12.78 -23.54
CA PRO A 159 13.49 11.55 -23.61
C PRO A 159 13.74 10.60 -22.42
N SER A 160 14.94 10.65 -21.83
CA SER A 160 15.32 9.90 -20.63
C SER A 160 15.08 10.64 -19.32
N GLY A 161 14.54 11.86 -19.36
CA GLY A 161 14.35 12.73 -18.20
C GLY A 161 13.62 12.09 -17.03
N PRO A 162 12.51 11.35 -17.25
CA PRO A 162 11.82 10.64 -16.18
C PRO A 162 12.70 9.59 -15.49
N LYS A 163 13.51 8.87 -16.27
CA LYS A 163 14.46 7.87 -15.77
C LYS A 163 15.59 8.54 -15.00
N TRP A 164 16.17 9.62 -15.53
CA TRP A 164 17.20 10.39 -14.84
C TRP A 164 16.70 10.94 -13.50
N LEU A 165 15.46 11.44 -13.45
CA LEU A 165 14.87 11.94 -12.21
C LEU A 165 14.75 10.83 -11.16
N ALA A 166 14.25 9.66 -11.58
CA ALA A 166 14.18 8.48 -10.72
C ALA A 166 15.56 8.06 -10.21
N GLU A 167 16.53 7.86 -11.10
CA GLU A 167 17.91 7.46 -10.74
C GLU A 167 18.62 8.50 -9.88
N SER A 168 18.32 9.79 -10.08
CA SER A 168 18.86 10.87 -9.26
C SER A 168 18.34 10.82 -7.83
N ALA A 169 17.07 10.47 -7.60
CA ALA A 169 16.52 10.30 -6.25
C ALA A 169 17.23 9.13 -5.55
N ILE A 170 17.35 8.01 -6.26
CA ILE A 170 18.04 6.80 -5.81
C ILE A 170 19.48 7.10 -5.42
N LYS A 171 20.26 7.70 -6.32
CA LYS A 171 21.69 7.98 -6.12
C LYS A 171 21.94 8.91 -4.94
N ARG A 172 20.98 9.80 -4.64
CA ARG A 172 21.08 10.77 -3.54
C ARG A 172 20.49 10.23 -2.23
N GLY A 173 19.85 9.06 -2.24
CA GLY A 173 19.16 8.52 -1.07
C GLY A 173 18.01 9.42 -0.59
N LEU A 174 17.37 10.15 -1.51
CA LEU A 174 16.22 10.99 -1.20
C LEU A 174 14.93 10.27 -1.58
N ASP A 175 13.85 10.52 -0.83
CA ASP A 175 12.52 10.10 -1.28
C ASP A 175 12.16 10.84 -2.59
N PHE A 176 11.27 10.25 -3.38
CA PHE A 176 10.96 10.80 -4.70
C PHE A 176 10.37 12.22 -4.61
N ASP A 177 9.49 12.44 -3.63
CA ASP A 177 8.83 13.73 -3.40
C ASP A 177 9.83 14.83 -3.00
N GLN A 178 10.84 14.53 -2.19
CA GLN A 178 11.89 15.43 -1.75
C GLN A 178 12.74 15.90 -2.93
N LEU A 179 13.07 15.02 -3.87
CA LEU A 179 13.79 15.41 -5.07
C LEU A 179 12.91 16.28 -5.98
N VAL A 180 11.64 15.90 -6.17
CA VAL A 180 10.67 16.69 -6.93
C VAL A 180 10.55 18.12 -6.36
N SER A 181 10.49 18.25 -5.04
CA SER A 181 10.46 19.57 -4.38
C SER A 181 11.77 20.33 -4.51
N HIS A 182 12.93 19.68 -4.42
CA HIS A 182 14.24 20.31 -4.66
C HIS A 182 14.36 20.90 -6.07
N LEU A 183 13.73 20.27 -7.06
CA LEU A 183 13.73 20.73 -8.44
C LEU A 183 12.57 21.70 -8.75
N ASN A 184 11.77 22.09 -7.74
CA ASN A 184 10.57 22.94 -7.89
C ASN A 184 9.52 22.39 -8.87
N LEU A 185 9.41 21.05 -8.95
CA LEU A 185 8.48 20.36 -9.86
C LEU A 185 7.13 20.01 -9.20
N ASP A 186 6.89 20.45 -7.96
CA ASP A 186 5.68 20.12 -7.18
C ASP A 186 4.37 20.44 -7.90
N LYS A 187 4.38 21.52 -8.70
CA LYS A 187 3.19 21.98 -9.44
C LYS A 187 2.80 21.04 -10.59
N PHE A 188 3.67 20.10 -10.95
CA PHE A 188 3.51 19.20 -12.10
C PHE A 188 3.37 17.72 -11.72
N LYS A 189 3.18 17.40 -10.43
CA LYS A 189 3.10 16.02 -9.91
C LYS A 189 2.09 15.12 -10.64
N SER A 190 1.04 15.69 -11.23
CA SER A 190 0.01 14.96 -11.99
C SER A 190 0.28 14.81 -13.49
N GLY A 191 1.44 15.26 -13.99
CA GLY A 191 1.81 15.18 -15.40
C GLY A 191 2.35 13.80 -15.80
N GLN A 192 2.21 13.43 -17.08
CA GLN A 192 2.70 12.15 -17.62
C GLN A 192 4.20 11.92 -17.36
N PHE A 193 5.01 12.98 -17.38
CA PHE A 193 6.44 12.90 -17.05
C PHE A 193 6.65 12.44 -15.60
N MET A 194 5.95 13.07 -14.65
CA MET A 194 6.09 12.76 -13.23
C MET A 194 5.57 11.37 -12.92
N GLU A 195 4.45 10.97 -13.52
CA GLU A 195 3.95 9.60 -13.40
C GLU A 195 5.00 8.57 -13.86
N LEU A 196 5.63 8.78 -15.02
CA LEU A 196 6.65 7.87 -15.55
C LEU A 196 7.90 7.81 -14.65
N ALA A 197 8.35 8.96 -14.16
CA ALA A 197 9.49 9.05 -13.26
C ALA A 197 9.21 8.34 -11.94
N GLN A 198 8.04 8.58 -11.34
CA GLN A 198 7.62 7.97 -10.09
C GLN A 198 7.52 6.44 -10.22
N ARG A 199 6.90 5.94 -11.30
CA ARG A 199 6.82 4.50 -11.60
C ARG A 199 8.22 3.87 -11.68
N THR A 200 9.12 4.54 -12.41
CA THR A 200 10.49 4.07 -12.61
C THR A 200 11.24 4.01 -11.29
N TYR A 201 11.12 5.05 -10.46
CA TYR A 201 11.74 5.11 -9.13
C TYR A 201 11.33 3.91 -8.25
N TYR A 202 10.03 3.71 -8.05
CA TYR A 202 9.56 2.65 -7.14
C TYR A 202 9.90 1.26 -7.64
N VAL A 203 9.73 0.99 -8.94
CA VAL A 203 10.00 -0.33 -9.51
C VAL A 203 11.49 -0.68 -9.42
N GLU A 204 12.38 0.24 -9.77
CA GLU A 204 13.83 -0.03 -9.74
C GLU A 204 14.36 -0.11 -8.30
N GLN A 205 13.86 0.72 -7.39
CA GLN A 205 14.17 0.59 -5.96
C GLN A 205 13.68 -0.74 -5.38
N LEU A 206 12.43 -1.14 -5.65
CA LEU A 206 11.88 -2.39 -5.12
C LEU A 206 12.59 -3.64 -5.65
N LYS A 207 13.27 -3.58 -6.80
CA LYS A 207 14.11 -4.69 -7.29
C LYS A 207 15.44 -4.80 -6.53
N THR A 208 15.89 -3.73 -5.89
CA THR A 208 17.25 -3.62 -5.32
C THR A 208 17.29 -3.59 -3.79
N ILE A 209 16.17 -3.27 -3.11
CA ILE A 209 16.12 -3.32 -1.63
C ILE A 209 16.56 -4.69 -1.08
N PRO A 210 17.17 -4.75 0.13
CA PRO A 210 17.54 -6.01 0.76
C PRO A 210 16.38 -7.00 0.83
N LEU A 211 16.67 -8.26 0.52
CA LEU A 211 15.67 -9.32 0.38
C LEU A 211 15.05 -9.61 1.75
N ASN A 212 13.72 -9.55 1.83
CA ASN A 212 12.97 -9.97 3.03
C ASN A 212 13.38 -9.23 4.32
N GLU A 213 13.77 -7.96 4.21
CA GLU A 213 14.15 -7.10 5.34
C GLU A 213 13.32 -5.80 5.37
N PRO A 214 13.22 -5.10 6.52
CA PRO A 214 12.67 -3.75 6.59
C PRO A 214 13.39 -2.78 5.66
N ASN A 215 12.63 -1.86 5.06
CA ASN A 215 13.16 -0.78 4.26
C ASN A 215 12.16 0.39 4.23
N ASP A 216 12.65 1.63 4.23
CA ASP A 216 11.79 2.84 4.23
C ASP A 216 10.89 2.92 3.00
N LEU A 217 11.36 2.39 1.85
CA LEU A 217 10.57 2.29 0.63
C LEU A 217 9.30 1.46 0.84
N LEU A 218 9.35 0.41 1.68
CA LEU A 218 8.17 -0.41 1.99
C LEU A 218 7.12 0.39 2.75
N ILE A 219 7.52 1.43 3.49
CA ILE A 219 6.57 2.34 4.15
C ILE A 219 5.96 3.28 3.11
N GLU A 220 6.78 3.81 2.20
CA GLU A 220 6.35 4.74 1.16
C GLU A 220 5.32 4.13 0.20
N VAL A 221 5.54 2.89 -0.25
CA VAL A 221 4.65 2.21 -1.22
C VAL A 221 3.30 1.80 -0.64
N GLN A 222 3.11 1.88 0.68
CA GLN A 222 1.82 1.66 1.33
C GLN A 222 0.89 2.88 1.24
N LYS A 223 1.38 4.03 0.74
CA LYS A 223 0.56 5.23 0.58
C LYS A 223 -0.48 5.05 -0.56
N PRO A 224 -1.77 5.34 -0.34
CA PRO A 224 -2.80 5.22 -1.37
C PRO A 224 -2.50 5.94 -2.68
N GLU A 225 -1.93 7.13 -2.61
CA GLU A 225 -1.50 7.92 -3.75
C GLU A 225 -0.40 7.24 -4.58
N VAL A 226 0.40 6.37 -3.97
CA VAL A 226 1.46 5.61 -4.65
C VAL A 226 0.87 4.35 -5.29
N PHE A 227 0.28 3.44 -4.51
CA PHE A 227 -0.14 2.15 -5.07
C PHE A 227 -1.37 2.27 -6.00
N ASN A 228 -2.20 3.32 -5.86
CA ASN A 228 -3.28 3.61 -6.82
C ASN A 228 -2.82 4.46 -8.01
N ALA A 229 -1.57 4.92 -8.06
CA ALA A 229 -1.05 5.58 -9.24
C ALA A 229 -1.15 4.62 -10.43
N ARG A 230 -1.55 5.14 -11.59
CA ARG A 230 -1.54 4.36 -12.83
C ARG A 230 -0.10 3.91 -13.09
N PHE A 231 0.11 2.70 -13.62
CA PHE A 231 1.41 2.21 -14.09
C PHE A 231 1.47 2.13 -15.61
N ASN A 232 0.42 1.57 -16.22
CA ASN A 232 0.22 1.52 -17.67
C ASN A 232 -1.29 1.66 -17.97
N ASP A 233 -1.73 1.34 -19.18
CA ASP A 233 -3.13 1.50 -19.53
C ASP A 233 -4.10 0.63 -18.72
N THR A 234 -3.63 -0.54 -18.26
CA THR A 234 -4.43 -1.58 -17.61
C THR A 234 -4.11 -1.76 -16.12
N ASP A 235 -2.90 -1.39 -15.69
CA ASP A 235 -2.37 -1.68 -14.36
C ASP A 235 -2.11 -0.43 -13.54
N LEU A 236 -2.27 -0.60 -12.23
CA LEU A 236 -1.82 0.33 -11.20
C LEU A 236 -0.42 -0.05 -10.74
N LEU A 237 0.30 0.91 -10.16
CA LEU A 237 1.63 0.69 -9.59
C LEU A 237 1.60 -0.39 -8.50
N GLY A 238 0.50 -0.47 -7.74
CA GLY A 238 0.25 -1.53 -6.78
C GLY A 238 0.37 -2.95 -7.37
N HIS A 239 -0.05 -3.18 -8.62
CA HIS A 239 0.11 -4.51 -9.24
C HIS A 239 1.58 -4.89 -9.42
N GLN A 240 2.41 -3.93 -9.83
CA GLN A 240 3.84 -4.16 -10.00
C GLN A 240 4.54 -4.34 -8.66
N ILE A 241 4.18 -3.54 -7.65
CA ILE A 241 4.69 -3.68 -6.28
C ILE A 241 4.38 -5.09 -5.75
N LEU A 242 3.13 -5.55 -5.87
CA LEU A 242 2.71 -6.88 -5.44
C LEU A 242 3.50 -7.97 -6.14
N ASN A 243 3.63 -7.90 -7.48
CA ASN A 243 4.39 -8.91 -8.24
C ASN A 243 5.85 -8.97 -7.80
N ILE A 244 6.53 -7.82 -7.70
CA ILE A 244 7.95 -7.76 -7.31
C ILE A 244 8.13 -8.31 -5.89
N LEU A 245 7.31 -7.88 -4.93
CA LEU A 245 7.45 -8.33 -3.55
C LEU A 245 7.14 -9.81 -3.40
N ILE A 246 6.06 -10.33 -4.02
CA ILE A 246 5.71 -11.74 -3.90
C ILE A 246 6.76 -12.62 -4.58
N GLU A 247 7.22 -12.24 -5.76
CA GLU A 247 8.23 -12.98 -6.53
C GLU A 247 9.56 -13.05 -5.76
N ARG A 248 10.03 -11.90 -5.26
CA ARG A 248 11.30 -11.81 -4.51
C ARG A 248 11.22 -12.38 -3.08
N SER A 249 10.03 -12.54 -2.50
CA SER A 249 9.92 -13.10 -1.15
C SER A 249 10.39 -14.56 -1.11
N PRO A 250 10.83 -15.08 0.04
CA PRO A 250 11.06 -16.52 0.21
C PRO A 250 9.73 -17.30 0.19
N THR A 251 9.78 -18.60 -0.09
CA THR A 251 8.56 -19.45 -0.06
C THR A 251 7.92 -19.44 1.32
N ASP A 252 8.75 -19.55 2.36
CA ASP A 252 8.37 -19.55 3.77
C ASP A 252 9.09 -18.39 4.50
N ASN A 253 8.58 -17.98 5.65
CA ASN A 253 9.23 -16.95 6.49
C ASN A 253 9.36 -15.57 5.84
N ILE A 254 8.31 -15.09 5.16
CA ILE A 254 8.24 -13.69 4.77
C ILE A 254 8.33 -12.78 6.01
N HIS A 255 9.11 -11.71 5.89
CA HIS A 255 9.25 -10.70 6.92
C HIS A 255 8.00 -9.80 6.95
N GLU A 256 7.60 -9.36 8.14
CA GLU A 256 6.36 -8.61 8.35
C GLU A 256 6.30 -7.32 7.55
N SER A 257 7.43 -6.60 7.41
CA SER A 257 7.47 -5.39 6.59
C SER A 257 7.03 -5.62 5.15
N TRP A 258 7.33 -6.78 4.56
CA TRP A 258 6.92 -7.12 3.19
C TRP A 258 5.47 -7.58 3.14
N LEU A 259 5.06 -8.46 4.06
CA LEU A 259 3.68 -8.93 4.14
C LEU A 259 2.70 -7.77 4.39
N ASN A 260 3.09 -6.81 5.23
CA ASN A 260 2.31 -5.61 5.54
C ASN A 260 2.07 -4.76 4.29
N VAL A 261 3.04 -4.64 3.38
CA VAL A 261 2.82 -3.96 2.09
C VAL A 261 1.78 -4.67 1.26
N ILE A 262 1.91 -6.00 1.13
CA ILE A 262 0.97 -6.82 0.36
C ILE A 262 -0.45 -6.66 0.92
N MET A 263 -0.59 -6.71 2.24
CA MET A 263 -1.86 -6.56 2.94
C MET A 263 -2.42 -5.14 2.84
N ALA A 264 -1.60 -4.11 2.96
CA ALA A 264 -2.03 -2.72 2.82
C ALA A 264 -2.56 -2.40 1.41
N ILE A 265 -1.95 -2.98 0.37
CA ILE A 265 -2.37 -2.76 -1.02
C ILE A 265 -3.59 -3.62 -1.36
N ALA A 266 -3.47 -4.94 -1.21
CA ALA A 266 -4.42 -5.90 -1.78
C ALA A 266 -5.35 -6.54 -0.75
N GLY A 267 -5.01 -6.50 0.54
CA GLY A 267 -5.72 -7.18 1.62
C GLY A 267 -5.68 -8.71 1.50
N ASP A 268 -6.57 -9.40 2.20
CA ASP A 268 -6.58 -10.87 2.21
C ASP A 268 -7.08 -11.47 0.87
N PRO A 269 -6.31 -12.33 0.16
CA PRO A 269 -6.72 -13.01 -1.08
C PRO A 269 -7.70 -14.17 -0.88
N ARG A 270 -8.09 -14.49 0.35
CA ARG A 270 -9.07 -15.56 0.67
C ARG A 270 -10.52 -15.06 0.59
N ILE A 271 -10.72 -13.76 0.40
CA ILE A 271 -12.03 -13.18 0.09
C ILE A 271 -12.59 -13.73 -1.25
N PRO A 272 -13.91 -13.70 -1.45
CA PRO A 272 -14.54 -14.16 -2.69
C PRO A 272 -13.97 -13.45 -3.93
N THR A 273 -13.86 -14.20 -5.04
CA THR A 273 -13.36 -13.66 -6.31
C THR A 273 -14.24 -12.56 -6.91
N THR A 274 -15.51 -12.53 -6.52
CA THR A 274 -16.51 -11.50 -6.89
C THR A 274 -16.37 -10.22 -6.07
N HIS A 275 -15.57 -10.21 -5.00
CA HIS A 275 -15.39 -9.03 -4.17
C HIS A 275 -14.60 -7.95 -4.91
N HIS A 276 -15.05 -6.68 -4.83
CA HIS A 276 -14.43 -5.55 -5.56
C HIS A 276 -12.91 -5.46 -5.36
N ARG A 277 -12.43 -5.71 -4.14
CA ARG A 277 -11.00 -5.70 -3.81
C ARG A 277 -10.24 -6.84 -4.49
N TYR A 278 -10.83 -8.03 -4.59
CA TYR A 278 -10.24 -9.16 -5.30
C TYR A 278 -10.15 -8.86 -6.79
N ILE A 279 -11.25 -8.37 -7.37
CA ILE A 279 -11.31 -7.99 -8.78
C ILE A 279 -10.26 -6.91 -9.08
N LYS A 280 -10.11 -5.91 -8.21
CA LYS A 280 -9.14 -4.83 -8.41
C LYS A 280 -7.70 -5.34 -8.36
N TRP A 281 -7.33 -6.06 -7.31
CA TRP A 281 -5.92 -6.35 -7.01
C TRP A 281 -5.52 -7.78 -7.37
N TRP A 282 -6.26 -8.77 -6.90
CA TRP A 282 -5.87 -10.18 -7.00
C TRP A 282 -6.15 -10.80 -8.37
N SER A 283 -7.11 -10.28 -9.15
CA SER A 283 -7.43 -10.79 -10.49
C SER A 283 -6.27 -10.66 -11.50
N ARG A 284 -5.31 -9.79 -11.21
CA ARG A 284 -4.13 -9.50 -12.04
C ARG A 284 -2.87 -10.23 -11.57
N ILE A 285 -2.96 -10.98 -10.47
CA ILE A 285 -1.83 -11.68 -9.86
C ILE A 285 -1.91 -13.17 -10.20
N ALA A 286 -0.77 -13.80 -10.50
CA ALA A 286 -0.71 -15.23 -10.84
C ALA A 286 -1.25 -16.10 -9.69
N SER A 287 -1.93 -17.20 -10.03
CA SER A 287 -2.50 -18.13 -9.04
C SER A 287 -1.45 -18.72 -8.10
N SER A 288 -0.23 -18.96 -8.59
CA SER A 288 0.92 -19.40 -7.77
C SER A 288 1.31 -18.35 -6.73
N HIS A 289 1.31 -17.07 -7.08
CA HIS A 289 1.57 -15.96 -6.16
C HIS A 289 0.47 -15.84 -5.11
N ILE A 290 -0.78 -15.97 -5.51
CA ILE A 290 -1.92 -15.98 -4.59
C ILE A 290 -1.81 -17.13 -3.58
N ALA A 291 -1.45 -18.34 -4.03
CA ALA A 291 -1.25 -19.50 -3.17
C ALA A 291 -0.14 -19.28 -2.13
N ARG A 292 0.98 -18.65 -2.52
CA ARG A 292 2.06 -18.28 -1.59
C ARG A 292 1.59 -17.30 -0.52
N VAL A 293 0.86 -16.25 -0.90
CA VAL A 293 0.31 -15.28 0.05
C VAL A 293 -0.65 -15.96 1.03
N ARG A 294 -1.50 -16.88 0.56
CA ARG A 294 -2.38 -17.66 1.44
C ARG A 294 -1.59 -18.45 2.48
N GLY A 295 -0.50 -19.11 2.09
CA GLY A 295 0.39 -19.82 3.02
C GLY A 295 1.01 -18.89 4.08
N TRP A 296 1.45 -17.70 3.69
CA TRP A 296 1.95 -16.69 4.64
C TRP A 296 0.87 -16.22 5.62
N LEU A 297 -0.35 -15.99 5.12
CA LEU A 297 -1.46 -15.61 5.98
C LEU A 297 -1.88 -16.73 6.92
N SER A 298 -1.69 -17.99 6.55
CA SER A 298 -1.95 -19.09 7.47
C SER A 298 -1.01 -19.10 8.67
N ARG A 299 0.24 -18.73 8.44
CA ARG A 299 1.17 -18.47 9.55
C ARG A 299 0.76 -17.25 10.37
N LEU A 300 0.39 -16.16 9.71
CA LEU A 300 -0.01 -14.94 10.39
C LEU A 300 -1.22 -15.20 11.29
N ASP A 301 -2.23 -15.92 10.79
CA ASP A 301 -3.39 -16.35 11.56
C ASP A 301 -2.96 -17.10 12.83
N LEU A 302 -2.07 -18.10 12.69
CA LEU A 302 -1.56 -18.88 13.81
C LEU A 302 -0.86 -17.99 14.84
N LYS A 303 0.02 -17.09 14.38
CA LYS A 303 0.73 -16.13 15.22
C LYS A 303 -0.26 -15.25 15.98
N LEU A 304 -1.20 -14.60 15.29
CA LEU A 304 -2.19 -13.70 15.89
C LEU A 304 -3.08 -14.44 16.91
N PHE A 305 -3.48 -15.67 16.61
CA PHE A 305 -4.25 -16.50 17.52
C PHE A 305 -3.46 -16.83 18.79
N LEU A 306 -2.20 -17.27 18.65
CA LEU A 306 -1.35 -17.65 19.77
C LEU A 306 -0.95 -16.45 20.65
N GLU A 307 -0.72 -15.28 20.06
CA GLU A 307 -0.44 -14.05 20.80
C GLU A 307 -1.66 -13.54 21.57
N ALA A 308 -2.83 -13.49 20.90
CA ALA A 308 -4.08 -13.11 21.56
C ALA A 308 -4.43 -14.09 22.68
N LEU A 309 -4.15 -15.39 22.49
CA LEU A 309 -4.31 -16.40 23.52
C LEU A 309 -3.32 -16.23 24.68
N GLU A 310 -2.08 -15.86 24.40
CA GLU A 310 -1.06 -15.58 25.43
C GLU A 310 -1.48 -14.40 26.31
N ASP A 311 -1.82 -13.27 25.69
CA ASP A 311 -2.30 -12.06 26.37
C ASP A 311 -3.53 -12.36 27.24
N PHE A 312 -4.49 -13.09 26.67
CA PHE A 312 -5.68 -13.51 27.40
C PHE A 312 -5.35 -14.44 28.56
N SER A 313 -4.46 -15.42 28.37
CA SER A 313 -4.05 -16.33 29.44
C SER A 313 -3.40 -15.56 30.60
N ASN A 314 -2.55 -14.57 30.30
CA ASN A 314 -1.84 -13.75 31.27
C ASN A 314 -2.76 -12.81 32.06
N SER A 315 -3.72 -12.20 31.35
CA SER A 315 -4.72 -11.28 31.93
C SER A 315 -5.87 -11.99 32.63
N SER A 316 -6.16 -13.25 32.29
CA SER A 316 -7.18 -14.05 32.97
C SER A 316 -6.73 -14.42 34.39
N PHE A 317 -7.67 -14.37 35.33
CA PHE A 317 -7.51 -14.95 36.67
C PHE A 317 -7.68 -16.47 36.69
N ASP A 318 -7.55 -17.15 35.53
CA ASP A 318 -7.74 -18.59 35.37
C ASP A 318 -6.38 -19.32 35.35
N PRO A 319 -6.01 -20.01 36.44
CA PRO A 319 -4.74 -20.73 36.54
C PRO A 319 -4.64 -21.93 35.57
N GLU A 320 -5.77 -22.56 35.23
CA GLU A 320 -5.80 -23.71 34.33
C GLU A 320 -5.47 -23.27 32.90
N MET A 321 -5.95 -22.11 32.48
CA MET A 321 -5.63 -21.51 31.19
C MET A 321 -4.14 -21.21 31.03
N LYS A 322 -3.52 -20.58 32.04
CA LYS A 322 -2.07 -20.33 32.06
C LYS A 322 -1.26 -21.62 31.98
N ARG A 323 -1.76 -22.69 32.63
CA ARG A 323 -1.10 -24.01 32.65
C ARG A 323 -1.17 -24.74 31.31
N MET A 324 -2.29 -24.64 30.58
CA MET A 324 -2.48 -25.39 29.33
C MET A 324 -1.86 -24.71 28.10
N TYR A 325 -1.75 -23.38 28.11
CA TYR A 325 -1.27 -22.59 26.96
C TYR A 325 0.04 -23.10 26.34
N PRO A 326 1.14 -23.36 27.10
CA PRO A 326 2.41 -23.74 26.50
C PRO A 326 2.34 -25.02 25.66
N SER A 327 1.57 -26.01 26.13
CA SER A 327 1.43 -27.30 25.42
C SER A 327 0.65 -27.17 24.11
N ARG A 328 -0.35 -26.28 24.07
CA ARG A 328 -1.19 -26.03 22.89
C ARG A 328 -0.46 -25.17 21.87
N LYS A 329 0.28 -24.15 22.35
CA LYS A 329 1.19 -23.34 21.54
C LYS A 329 2.17 -24.23 20.80
N ARG A 330 2.93 -25.06 21.53
CA ARG A 330 3.94 -25.93 20.91
C ARG A 330 3.34 -26.96 19.95
N PHE A 331 2.13 -27.45 20.24
CA PHE A 331 1.44 -28.38 19.34
C PHE A 331 1.15 -27.73 17.98
N LEU A 332 0.52 -26.56 17.97
CA LEU A 332 0.20 -25.83 16.75
C LEU A 332 1.46 -25.34 16.02
N GLU A 333 2.47 -24.86 16.74
CA GLU A 333 3.77 -24.50 16.17
C GLU A 333 4.47 -25.72 15.55
N GLY A 334 4.41 -26.88 16.19
CA GLY A 334 4.99 -28.12 15.66
C GLY A 334 4.36 -28.55 14.35
N LEU A 335 3.02 -28.48 14.23
CA LEU A 335 2.31 -28.76 12.98
C LEU A 335 2.72 -27.79 11.86
N TYR A 336 2.90 -26.51 12.22
CA TYR A 336 3.37 -25.49 11.30
C TYR A 336 4.82 -25.72 10.86
N ASP A 337 5.74 -25.99 11.80
CA ASP A 337 7.16 -26.22 11.57
C ASP A 337 7.38 -27.43 10.64
N LYS A 338 6.54 -28.46 10.75
CA LYS A 338 6.53 -29.63 9.87
C LYS A 338 5.86 -29.38 8.50
N LYS A 339 5.40 -28.15 8.23
CA LYS A 339 4.74 -27.72 6.98
C LYS A 339 3.46 -28.52 6.66
N LEU A 340 2.75 -28.98 7.68
CA LEU A 340 1.51 -29.75 7.51
C LEU A 340 0.29 -28.85 7.28
N ILE A 341 0.37 -27.58 7.70
CA ILE A 341 -0.75 -26.65 7.61
C ILE A 341 -0.86 -26.09 6.18
N SER A 342 -1.96 -26.42 5.51
CA SER A 342 -2.26 -25.93 4.16
C SER A 342 -3.05 -24.61 4.18
N ASN A 343 -3.97 -24.46 5.13
CA ASN A 343 -4.81 -23.28 5.28
C ASN A 343 -5.26 -23.10 6.74
N THR A 344 -5.64 -21.89 7.10
CA THR A 344 -6.22 -21.57 8.41
C THR A 344 -7.32 -20.54 8.26
N ARG A 345 -8.15 -20.46 9.30
CA ARG A 345 -9.12 -19.38 9.42
C ARG A 345 -9.38 -18.99 10.86
N LEU A 346 -9.40 -17.69 11.11
CA LEU A 346 -9.60 -17.10 12.43
C LEU A 346 -11.06 -16.73 12.70
N TYR A 347 -11.51 -17.09 13.90
CA TYR A 347 -12.80 -16.71 14.47
C TYR A 347 -12.56 -16.11 15.86
N MET A 348 -12.65 -14.80 15.97
CA MET A 348 -12.28 -14.08 17.19
C MET A 348 -13.50 -13.76 18.05
N SER A 349 -13.35 -13.92 19.37
CA SER A 349 -14.26 -13.27 20.30
C SER A 349 -14.10 -11.75 20.24
N ARG A 350 -15.06 -11.02 20.80
CA ARG A 350 -15.00 -9.54 20.81
C ARG A 350 -13.72 -9.03 21.48
N GLN A 351 -13.34 -9.62 22.62
CA GLN A 351 -12.17 -9.20 23.38
C GLN A 351 -10.87 -9.42 22.61
N MET A 352 -10.68 -10.60 22.01
CA MET A 352 -9.48 -10.86 21.18
C MET A 352 -9.47 -10.02 19.91
N SER A 353 -10.63 -9.78 19.29
CA SER A 353 -10.71 -8.84 18.16
C SER A 353 -10.29 -7.42 18.55
N GLU A 354 -10.67 -6.95 19.73
CA GLU A 354 -10.26 -5.63 20.23
C GLU A 354 -8.76 -5.58 20.51
N TYR A 355 -8.20 -6.64 21.11
CA TYR A 355 -6.75 -6.76 21.29
C TYR A 355 -6.01 -6.62 19.94
N LEU A 356 -6.42 -7.38 18.92
CA LEU A 356 -5.79 -7.31 17.60
C LEU A 356 -5.88 -5.91 17.00
N LYS A 357 -7.05 -5.27 17.07
CA LYS A 357 -7.27 -3.91 16.53
C LYS A 357 -6.50 -2.82 17.27
N ARG A 358 -6.10 -3.05 18.53
CA ARG A 358 -5.29 -2.11 19.32
C ARG A 358 -3.80 -2.24 19.04
N ASN A 359 -3.33 -3.46 18.74
CA ASN A 359 -1.91 -3.76 18.57
C ASN A 359 -1.45 -3.73 17.10
N TYR A 360 -2.38 -3.87 16.16
CA TYR A 360 -2.11 -3.95 14.73
C TYR A 360 -2.90 -2.92 13.93
N LYS A 361 -2.33 -2.43 12.83
CA LYS A 361 -3.07 -1.61 11.87
C LYS A 361 -4.13 -2.46 11.17
N ALA A 362 -5.30 -1.87 10.93
CA ALA A 362 -6.45 -2.59 10.38
C ALA A 362 -6.15 -3.19 8.99
N GLU A 363 -5.37 -2.50 8.18
CA GLU A 363 -4.95 -2.92 6.85
C GLU A 363 -3.89 -4.03 6.85
N HIS A 364 -3.25 -4.32 7.99
CA HIS A 364 -2.26 -5.40 8.12
C HIS A 364 -2.86 -6.69 8.70
N LEU A 365 -4.10 -6.63 9.18
CA LEU A 365 -4.78 -7.79 9.73
C LEU A 365 -5.38 -8.67 8.61
N PRO A 366 -5.27 -10.01 8.72
CA PRO A 366 -5.99 -10.92 7.85
C PRO A 366 -7.50 -10.81 8.08
N ASN A 367 -8.29 -11.34 7.14
CA ASN A 367 -9.73 -11.39 7.34
C ASN A 367 -10.07 -12.43 8.42
N PHE A 368 -10.81 -12.02 9.45
CA PHE A 368 -11.30 -12.91 10.50
C PHE A 368 -12.77 -12.65 10.80
N SER A 369 -13.48 -13.70 11.22
CA SER A 369 -14.90 -13.62 11.59
C SER A 369 -15.04 -13.39 13.10
N ILE A 370 -16.17 -12.83 13.56
CA ILE A 370 -16.46 -12.61 14.97
C ILE A 370 -17.39 -13.70 15.51
N ILE A 371 -17.06 -14.26 16.68
CA ILE A 371 -17.94 -15.13 17.46
C ILE A 371 -18.87 -14.27 18.31
N LYS A 372 -20.19 -14.38 18.07
CA LYS A 372 -21.18 -13.44 18.62
C LYS A 372 -21.75 -13.80 19.99
N ASP A 373 -21.68 -15.08 20.37
CA ASP A 373 -22.37 -15.67 21.53
C ASP A 373 -21.41 -16.27 22.57
N ASN A 374 -20.11 -15.97 22.47
CA ASN A 374 -19.09 -16.52 23.36
C ASN A 374 -17.85 -15.63 23.47
N ASP A 375 -17.10 -15.79 24.56
CA ASP A 375 -15.79 -15.16 24.81
C ASP A 375 -14.62 -15.99 24.25
N LYS A 376 -14.89 -17.22 23.80
CA LYS A 376 -13.94 -18.09 23.12
C LYS A 376 -13.69 -17.66 21.68
N SER A 377 -12.42 -17.69 21.31
CA SER A 377 -11.95 -17.63 19.93
C SER A 377 -11.65 -19.03 19.43
N ILE A 378 -11.74 -19.23 18.13
CA ILE A 378 -11.50 -20.49 17.44
C ILE A 378 -10.53 -20.25 16.28
N ILE A 379 -9.63 -21.21 16.06
CA ILE A 379 -8.86 -21.34 14.85
C ILE A 379 -9.25 -22.65 14.16
N TYR A 380 -9.59 -22.54 12.88
CA TYR A 380 -9.69 -23.69 11.98
C TYR A 380 -8.33 -23.90 11.31
N VAL A 381 -7.88 -25.15 11.23
CA VAL A 381 -6.63 -25.54 10.58
C VAL A 381 -6.90 -26.69 9.62
N ASP A 382 -6.50 -26.49 8.37
CA ASP A 382 -6.52 -27.51 7.32
C ASP A 382 -5.13 -28.14 7.21
N LEU A 383 -5.07 -29.48 7.28
CA LEU A 383 -3.86 -30.28 7.16
C LEU A 383 -3.82 -31.08 5.84
N GLY A 384 -4.75 -30.83 4.93
CA GLY A 384 -4.88 -31.54 3.66
C GLY A 384 -5.65 -32.85 3.79
N SER A 385 -5.18 -33.80 4.62
CA SER A 385 -5.86 -35.08 4.88
C SER A 385 -6.68 -35.10 6.18
N ALA A 386 -6.60 -34.03 6.97
CA ALA A 386 -7.37 -33.86 8.18
C ALA A 386 -7.71 -32.38 8.41
N HIS A 387 -8.73 -32.13 9.22
CA HIS A 387 -9.11 -30.79 9.63
C HIS A 387 -9.23 -30.68 11.15
N LEU A 388 -8.73 -29.58 11.70
CA LEU A 388 -8.77 -29.29 13.12
C LEU A 388 -9.62 -28.05 13.42
N VAL A 389 -10.37 -28.13 14.52
CA VAL A 389 -10.97 -26.96 15.17
C VAL A 389 -10.43 -26.87 16.59
N GLU A 390 -9.67 -25.82 16.86
CA GLU A 390 -9.02 -25.53 18.13
C GLU A 390 -9.52 -24.19 18.69
N GLY A 391 -9.55 -24.04 20.01
CA GLY A 391 -10.12 -22.84 20.65
C GLY A 391 -9.23 -22.13 21.64
N SER A 392 -9.64 -20.98 22.17
CA SER A 392 -8.82 -20.27 23.15
C SER A 392 -8.95 -20.85 24.56
N HIS A 393 -10.15 -21.14 25.04
CA HIS A 393 -10.38 -21.58 26.43
C HIS A 393 -10.35 -23.11 26.56
N SER A 394 -11.02 -23.67 27.59
CA SER A 394 -11.40 -25.09 27.71
C SER A 394 -12.37 -25.51 26.59
N CYS A 395 -11.90 -25.41 25.35
CA CYS A 395 -12.51 -25.96 24.17
C CYS A 395 -12.07 -27.43 24.02
N TYR A 396 -12.83 -28.20 23.25
CA TYR A 396 -12.30 -29.47 22.75
C TYR A 396 -11.49 -29.19 21.49
N LEU A 397 -10.44 -29.97 21.26
CA LEU A 397 -9.87 -30.14 19.93
C LEU A 397 -10.78 -31.10 19.16
N TRP A 398 -11.33 -30.63 18.04
CA TRP A 398 -12.10 -31.47 17.13
C TRP A 398 -11.23 -31.86 15.94
N VAL A 399 -11.26 -33.13 15.56
CA VAL A 399 -10.55 -33.67 14.40
C VAL A 399 -11.58 -34.25 13.44
N TYR A 400 -11.44 -33.93 12.15
CA TYR A 400 -12.28 -34.42 11.08
C TYR A 400 -11.39 -35.02 9.99
N ASP A 401 -11.83 -36.10 9.36
CA ASP A 401 -11.19 -36.65 8.15
C ASP A 401 -11.44 -35.77 6.91
N SER A 402 -12.59 -35.09 6.90
CA SER A 402 -13.11 -34.33 5.77
C SER A 402 -14.22 -33.41 6.25
N LEU A 403 -14.47 -32.34 5.49
CA LEU A 403 -15.59 -31.42 5.72
C LEU A 403 -16.34 -31.22 4.40
N ASP A 404 -17.68 -31.27 4.47
CA ASP A 404 -18.52 -30.94 3.33
C ASP A 404 -18.27 -29.49 2.87
N PRO A 405 -18.33 -29.17 1.56
CA PRO A 405 -18.14 -27.81 1.05
C PRO A 405 -19.07 -26.74 1.66
N SER A 406 -20.21 -27.14 2.24
CA SER A 406 -21.12 -26.25 2.98
C SER A 406 -20.64 -25.88 4.39
N ALA A 407 -19.52 -26.45 4.86
CA ALA A 407 -18.96 -26.14 6.16
C ALA A 407 -18.65 -24.64 6.28
N THR A 408 -19.01 -24.07 7.43
CA THR A 408 -18.91 -22.61 7.66
C THR A 408 -17.46 -22.09 7.61
N VAL A 409 -16.48 -22.98 7.74
CA VAL A 409 -15.05 -22.71 7.60
C VAL A 409 -14.64 -22.30 6.19
N TYR A 410 -15.40 -22.71 5.18
CA TYR A 410 -15.16 -22.37 3.77
C TYR A 410 -15.90 -21.11 3.31
N ASP A 411 -16.90 -20.62 4.06
CA ASP A 411 -17.68 -19.43 3.66
C ASP A 411 -17.01 -18.12 4.11
N TYR A 412 -16.11 -17.58 3.30
CA TYR A 412 -15.42 -16.30 3.56
C TYR A 412 -16.31 -15.05 3.47
N ASN A 413 -17.58 -15.18 3.07
CA ASN A 413 -18.55 -14.06 3.14
C ASN A 413 -19.07 -13.85 4.56
N LYS A 414 -18.95 -14.87 5.41
CA LYS A 414 -19.56 -14.87 6.73
C LYS A 414 -18.65 -14.25 7.77
N ASN A 415 -18.97 -13.02 8.16
CA ASN A 415 -18.21 -12.25 9.14
C ASN A 415 -18.64 -12.52 10.59
N LEU A 416 -19.75 -13.22 10.81
CA LEU A 416 -20.30 -13.53 12.13
C LEU A 416 -20.61 -15.02 12.25
N GLU A 417 -20.19 -15.65 13.34
CA GLU A 417 -20.46 -17.05 13.63
C GLU A 417 -20.88 -17.27 15.08
N THR A 418 -21.51 -18.41 15.37
CA THR A 418 -21.70 -18.86 16.76
C THR A 418 -20.63 -19.84 17.16
N TYR A 419 -20.27 -19.88 18.44
CA TYR A 419 -19.34 -20.87 18.98
C TYR A 419 -19.82 -22.31 18.72
N SER A 420 -21.13 -22.55 18.89
CA SER A 420 -21.74 -23.83 18.57
C SER A 420 -21.64 -24.16 17.08
N GLY A 421 -21.78 -23.16 16.21
CA GLY A 421 -21.69 -23.30 14.74
C GLY A 421 -20.31 -23.71 14.24
N LEU A 422 -19.27 -23.54 15.06
CA LEU A 422 -17.89 -23.97 14.79
C LEU A 422 -17.50 -25.27 15.53
N THR A 423 -18.30 -25.70 16.51
CA THR A 423 -17.95 -26.84 17.38
C THR A 423 -19.02 -27.94 17.29
N ALA A 424 -19.79 -28.18 18.36
CA ALA A 424 -20.77 -29.26 18.40
C ALA A 424 -21.86 -29.14 17.31
N GLY A 425 -22.24 -27.92 16.94
CA GLY A 425 -23.17 -27.65 15.86
C GLY A 425 -22.57 -27.89 14.47
N LEU A 426 -21.28 -27.58 14.27
CA LEU A 426 -20.55 -27.98 13.05
C LEU A 426 -20.54 -29.51 12.95
N ASN A 427 -20.09 -30.19 14.01
CA ASN A 427 -20.02 -31.64 14.06
C ASN A 427 -21.37 -32.30 13.74
N ARG A 428 -22.47 -31.84 14.36
CA ARG A 428 -23.80 -32.37 14.09
C ARG A 428 -24.19 -32.24 12.61
N LYS A 429 -23.88 -31.12 11.97
CA LYS A 429 -24.15 -30.93 10.53
C LYS A 429 -23.32 -31.86 9.68
N MET A 430 -22.01 -31.94 9.94
CA MET A 430 -21.11 -32.78 9.17
C MET A 430 -21.45 -34.27 9.35
N GLN A 431 -21.82 -34.70 10.56
CA GLN A 431 -22.28 -36.06 10.83
C GLN A 431 -23.53 -36.43 10.02
N LEU A 432 -24.48 -35.52 9.85
CA LEU A 432 -25.66 -35.74 8.99
C LEU A 432 -25.30 -35.91 7.51
N MET A 433 -24.13 -35.42 7.10
CA MET A 433 -23.60 -35.53 5.74
C MET A 433 -22.56 -36.65 5.60
N GLY A 434 -22.30 -37.43 6.65
CA GLY A 434 -21.29 -38.50 6.64
C GLY A 434 -19.85 -38.05 6.94
N HIS A 435 -19.64 -36.80 7.31
CA HIS A 435 -18.33 -36.16 7.58
C HIS A 435 -18.13 -35.85 9.08
N GLY A 436 -18.66 -36.69 9.98
CA GLY A 436 -18.59 -36.45 11.42
C GLY A 436 -17.14 -36.38 11.94
N ALA A 437 -16.93 -35.66 13.05
CA ALA A 437 -15.63 -35.62 13.70
C ALA A 437 -15.20 -37.02 14.11
N THR A 438 -13.97 -37.38 13.76
CA THR A 438 -13.37 -38.66 14.11
C THR A 438 -12.90 -38.66 15.57
N ALA A 439 -12.47 -37.49 16.07
CA ALA A 439 -12.14 -37.31 17.48
C ALA A 439 -12.66 -35.99 18.07
N LYS A 440 -12.98 -36.07 19.37
CA LYS A 440 -13.28 -34.94 20.24
C LYS A 440 -12.43 -35.04 21.49
N ILE A 441 -11.37 -34.25 21.58
CA ILE A 441 -10.30 -34.40 22.57
C ILE A 441 -10.35 -33.25 23.58
N THR A 442 -10.39 -33.59 24.87
CA THR A 442 -10.24 -32.61 25.97
C THR A 442 -8.77 -32.32 26.20
N HIS A 443 -8.38 -31.04 26.28
CA HIS A 443 -7.03 -30.65 26.68
C HIS A 443 -6.78 -31.02 28.15
N SER A 444 -6.01 -32.08 28.37
CA SER A 444 -5.58 -32.52 29.69
C SER A 444 -4.07 -32.74 29.67
N PRO A 445 -3.26 -31.79 30.18
CA PRO A 445 -1.79 -31.88 30.09
C PRO A 445 -1.20 -33.00 30.94
N ALA A 446 -2.01 -33.73 31.73
CA ALA A 446 -1.56 -34.90 32.45
C ALA A 446 -1.03 -35.98 31.49
N ASN A 447 0.21 -36.43 31.73
CA ASN A 447 0.88 -37.53 31.04
C ASN A 447 0.79 -37.46 29.50
N PHE A 448 0.83 -36.23 28.94
CA PHE A 448 0.75 -35.96 27.49
C PHE A 448 -0.49 -36.58 26.81
N SER A 449 -1.54 -36.88 27.58
CA SER A 449 -2.65 -37.73 27.15
C SER A 449 -3.45 -37.15 25.99
N TRP A 450 -3.68 -35.84 25.98
CA TRP A 450 -4.41 -35.21 24.87
C TRP A 450 -3.56 -35.11 23.61
N GLN A 451 -2.27 -34.79 23.73
CA GLN A 451 -1.36 -34.73 22.60
C GLN A 451 -1.19 -36.11 21.95
N ARG A 452 -1.02 -37.17 22.74
CA ARG A 452 -0.97 -38.54 22.21
C ARG A 452 -2.21 -38.89 21.42
N LYS A 453 -3.41 -38.68 21.99
CA LYS A 453 -4.67 -38.91 21.28
C LYS A 453 -4.78 -38.10 20.00
N ALA A 454 -4.32 -36.85 20.00
CA ALA A 454 -4.33 -36.02 18.80
C ALA A 454 -3.37 -36.56 17.73
N ILE A 455 -2.15 -36.97 18.12
CA ILE A 455 -1.16 -37.55 17.21
C ILE A 455 -1.61 -38.91 16.66
N ASP A 456 -2.15 -39.79 17.51
CA ASP A 456 -2.70 -41.08 17.09
C ASP A 456 -3.81 -40.90 16.05
N GLU A 457 -4.72 -39.94 16.28
CA GLU A 457 -5.80 -39.63 15.35
C GLU A 457 -5.28 -39.02 14.04
N LEU A 458 -4.33 -38.09 14.12
CA LEU A 458 -3.72 -37.47 12.94
C LEU A 458 -2.98 -38.50 12.08
N ASN A 459 -2.21 -39.40 12.70
CA ASN A 459 -1.54 -40.49 12.00
C ASN A 459 -2.52 -41.48 11.38
N TYR A 460 -3.67 -41.75 12.02
CA TYR A 460 -4.75 -42.54 11.44
C TYR A 460 -5.34 -41.89 10.18
N LEU A 461 -5.31 -40.56 10.09
CA LEU A 461 -5.73 -39.76 8.94
C LEU A 461 -4.58 -39.42 7.98
N ASP A 462 -3.52 -40.24 7.97
CA ASP A 462 -2.35 -40.11 7.10
C ASP A 462 -1.58 -38.76 7.23
N VAL A 463 -1.72 -38.06 8.36
CA VAL A 463 -0.90 -36.88 8.68
C VAL A 463 0.39 -37.33 9.36
N ASP A 464 1.53 -37.24 8.69
CA ASP A 464 2.84 -37.62 9.24
C ASP A 464 3.29 -36.65 10.35
N VAL A 465 2.97 -36.95 11.60
CA VAL A 465 3.37 -36.16 12.77
C VAL A 465 3.67 -37.04 13.97
N ASN A 466 4.74 -36.73 14.70
CA ASN A 466 5.14 -37.47 15.89
C ASN A 466 5.23 -36.58 17.12
N MET A 467 5.27 -37.20 18.30
CA MET A 467 5.35 -36.50 19.59
C MET A 467 6.58 -35.58 19.69
N LYS A 468 7.70 -35.92 19.04
CA LYS A 468 8.91 -35.07 19.00
C LYS A 468 8.68 -33.73 18.28
N ASP A 469 7.75 -33.69 17.32
CA ASP A 469 7.49 -32.52 16.51
C ASP A 469 6.66 -31.48 17.29
N VAL A 470 5.74 -31.98 18.13
CA VAL A 470 4.74 -31.17 18.86
C VAL A 470 5.07 -30.96 20.35
N LEU A 471 6.21 -31.46 20.83
CA LEU A 471 6.71 -31.24 22.19
C LEU A 471 7.99 -30.40 22.17
N ILE A 472 8.29 -29.77 23.30
CA ILE A 472 9.63 -29.19 23.54
C ILE A 472 10.59 -30.30 23.98
N ASN A 473 11.90 -30.11 23.77
CA ASN A 473 12.93 -31.12 24.09
C ASN A 473 12.84 -31.70 25.51
N LYS A 474 12.55 -30.84 26.50
CA LYS A 474 12.38 -31.26 27.90
C LYS A 474 11.18 -32.19 28.08
N ASP A 475 10.06 -31.86 27.46
CA ASP A 475 8.82 -32.64 27.55
C ASP A 475 8.92 -33.93 26.73
N TYR A 476 9.58 -33.90 25.58
CA TYR A 476 9.87 -35.12 24.80
C TYR A 476 10.79 -36.08 25.57
N SER A 477 11.81 -35.56 26.26
CA SER A 477 12.65 -36.40 27.13
C SER A 477 11.85 -37.08 28.25
N ARG A 478 10.87 -36.37 28.81
CA ARG A 478 9.96 -36.92 29.83
C ARG A 478 8.99 -37.94 29.22
N TYR A 479 8.47 -37.64 28.03
CA TYR A 479 7.62 -38.53 27.25
C TYR A 479 8.31 -39.88 27.01
N VAL A 480 9.55 -39.86 26.51
CA VAL A 480 10.32 -41.07 26.22
C VAL A 480 10.55 -41.94 27.45
N ARG A 481 10.79 -41.32 28.62
CA ARG A 481 10.93 -42.06 29.88
C ARG A 481 9.64 -42.76 30.32
N MET A 482 8.48 -42.23 29.93
CA MET A 482 7.18 -42.75 30.34
C MET A 482 6.61 -43.77 29.36
N PHE A 483 6.84 -43.58 28.06
CA PHE A 483 6.15 -44.33 27.00
C PHE A 483 7.09 -45.02 26.02
N GLY A 484 8.40 -44.76 26.05
CA GLY A 484 9.36 -45.26 25.06
C GLY A 484 9.59 -44.28 23.91
N VAL A 485 10.44 -44.67 22.96
CA VAL A 485 10.68 -43.90 21.73
C VAL A 485 9.62 -44.31 20.70
N ASP A 486 8.95 -43.33 20.10
CA ASP A 486 8.10 -43.50 18.92
C ASP A 486 8.94 -43.33 17.63
#